data_AF-A0A3D4UT54-F1
#
_entry.id   AF-A0A3D4UT54-F1
#
_cell.length_a   1.000
_cell.length_b   1.000
_cell.length_c   1.000
_cell.angle_alpha   90.00
_cell.angle_beta   90.00
_cell.angle_gamma   90.00
#
_symmetry.space_group_name_H-M   'P 1'
#
loop_
_entity.id
_entity.type
_entity.pdbx_description
1 polymer ?
#
loop_
_entity_poly.entity_id
_entity_poly.type
_entity_poly.pdbx_seq_one_letter_code
_entity_poly.pdbx_strand_id
1 'polypeptide(L)'
;MKINDKIAVEKYNYVPSQDYKMIAEENKELLFEMFERIKKRTNSANEIACINAIITLFRKIEELDFLNKRAVFVYMRDLSGLTPKQLSVAMSNIRKHYKDLKKIDENYGSFFFYEDF
;
A
#
# COMPACT_ATOMS: atom_id res chain seq x y z
N MET A 1 -31.39 -0.87 -14.65
CA MET A 1 -30.46 -0.22 -13.70
C MET A 1 -29.28 -1.16 -13.50
N LYS A 2 -28.05 -0.74 -13.81
CA LYS A 2 -26.88 -1.62 -13.73
C LYS A 2 -26.53 -1.85 -12.25
N ILE A 3 -26.00 -3.02 -11.93
CA ILE A 3 -25.63 -3.41 -10.55
C ILE A 3 -24.67 -2.37 -9.91
N ASN A 4 -23.77 -1.80 -10.72
CA ASN A 4 -22.86 -0.74 -10.27
C ASN A 4 -23.58 0.55 -9.82
N ASP A 5 -24.72 0.89 -10.42
CA ASP A 5 -25.47 2.09 -10.06
C ASP A 5 -26.14 1.94 -8.68
N LYS A 6 -26.53 0.71 -8.32
CA LYS A 6 -27.12 0.40 -7.00
C LYS A 6 -26.07 0.48 -5.89
N ILE A 7 -24.87 -0.08 -6.12
CA ILE A 7 -23.76 -0.07 -5.16
C ILE A 7 -23.25 1.36 -4.91
N ALA A 8 -23.23 2.20 -5.95
CA ALA A 8 -22.81 3.59 -5.83
C ALA A 8 -23.75 4.43 -4.96
N VAL A 9 -25.06 4.20 -5.06
CA VAL A 9 -26.08 4.88 -4.23
C VAL A 9 -26.01 4.42 -2.77
N GLU A 10 -25.77 3.12 -2.55
CA GLU A 10 -25.71 2.53 -1.20
C GLU A 10 -24.49 3.01 -0.39
N LYS A 11 -23.35 3.25 -1.04
CA LYS A 11 -22.15 3.83 -0.40
C LYS A 11 -22.25 5.32 -0.10
N TYR A 12 -23.20 6.04 -0.69
CA TYR A 12 -23.27 7.50 -0.60
C TYR A 12 -23.63 8.02 0.80
N ASN A 13 -24.23 7.18 1.65
CA ASN A 13 -24.68 7.55 2.99
C ASN A 13 -24.07 6.68 4.11
N TYR A 14 -23.02 5.92 3.81
CA TYR A 14 -22.37 5.06 4.78
C TYR A 14 -21.38 5.87 5.63
N VAL A 15 -21.72 6.11 6.90
CA VAL A 15 -20.76 6.61 7.89
C VAL A 15 -20.17 5.40 8.62
N PRO A 16 -18.86 5.12 8.48
CA PRO A 16 -18.25 4.00 9.16
C PRO A 16 -18.31 4.20 10.67
N SER A 17 -18.44 3.09 11.41
CA SER A 17 -18.39 3.11 12.87
C SER A 17 -17.05 3.66 13.36
N GLN A 18 -17.03 4.18 14.59
CA GLN A 18 -15.81 4.73 15.18
C GLN A 18 -14.71 3.67 15.32
N ASP A 19 -15.09 2.43 15.64
CA ASP A 19 -14.18 1.28 15.69
C ASP A 19 -13.50 1.06 14.33
N TYR A 20 -14.25 1.14 13.22
CA TYR A 20 -13.68 1.01 11.88
C TYR A 20 -12.66 2.11 11.57
N LYS A 21 -12.92 3.34 12.00
CA LYS A 21 -11.98 4.47 11.81
C LYS A 21 -10.71 4.28 12.64
N MET A 22 -10.85 3.81 13.88
CA MET A 22 -9.71 3.52 14.75
C MET A 22 -8.83 2.41 14.17
N ILE A 23 -9.44 1.30 13.75
CA ILE A 23 -8.72 0.17 13.13
C ILE A 23 -8.01 0.62 11.83
N ALA A 24 -8.65 1.45 11.01
CA ALA A 24 -8.04 1.96 9.79
C ALA A 24 -6.79 2.80 10.05
N GLU A 25 -6.81 3.64 11.09
CA GLU A 25 -5.66 4.47 11.47
C GLU A 25 -4.51 3.61 12.03
N GLU A 26 -4.83 2.67 12.94
CA GLU A 26 -3.85 1.71 13.47
C GLU A 26 -3.18 0.90 12.34
N ASN A 27 -3.99 0.44 11.38
CA ASN A 27 -3.49 -0.25 10.19
C ASN A 27 -2.56 0.63 9.34
N LYS A 28 -2.89 1.92 9.18
CA LYS A 28 -2.06 2.87 8.45
C LYS A 28 -0.71 3.04 9.14
N GLU A 29 -0.68 3.17 10.47
CA GLU A 29 0.56 3.26 11.25
C GLU A 29 1.42 2.00 11.10
N LEU A 30 0.84 0.81 11.26
CA LEU A 30 1.53 -0.47 11.08
C LEU A 30 2.13 -0.62 9.68
N LEU A 31 1.42 -0.17 8.65
CA LEU A 31 1.88 -0.19 7.27
C LEU A 31 3.11 0.70 7.07
N PHE A 32 3.11 1.91 7.63
CA PHE A 32 4.27 2.81 7.55
C PHE A 32 5.46 2.28 8.35
N GLU A 33 5.24 1.71 9.52
CA GLU A 33 6.31 1.08 10.30
C GLU A 33 6.96 -0.07 9.50
N MET A 34 6.14 -0.89 8.85
CA MET A 34 6.60 -1.97 7.99
C MET A 34 7.43 -1.46 6.82
N PHE A 35 7.03 -0.36 6.16
CA PHE A 35 7.83 0.23 5.09
C PHE A 35 9.19 0.72 5.58
N GLU A 36 9.27 1.34 6.76
CA GLU A 36 10.53 1.77 7.35
C GLU A 36 11.42 0.58 7.73
N ARG A 37 10.84 -0.52 8.22
CA ARG A 37 11.59 -1.77 8.46
C ARG A 37 12.14 -2.38 7.17
N ILE A 38 11.36 -2.38 6.09
CA ILE A 38 11.82 -2.83 4.76
C ILE A 38 12.97 -1.93 4.29
N LYS A 39 12.81 -0.61 4.36
CA LYS A 39 13.81 0.37 3.95
C LYS A 39 15.15 0.19 4.67
N LYS A 40 15.14 -0.15 5.97
CA LYS A 40 16.35 -0.48 6.73
C LYS A 40 17.06 -1.75 6.26
N ARG A 41 16.35 -2.66 5.59
CA ARG A 41 16.91 -3.93 5.05
C ARG A 41 17.36 -3.81 3.60
N THR A 42 16.91 -2.79 2.87
CA THR A 42 17.29 -2.56 1.47
C THR A 42 18.64 -1.87 1.38
N ASN A 43 19.55 -2.42 0.56
CA ASN A 43 20.89 -1.86 0.35
C ASN A 43 21.12 -1.39 -1.10
N SER A 44 20.30 -1.84 -2.04
CA SER A 44 20.43 -1.46 -3.45
C SER A 44 19.83 -0.08 -3.69
N ALA A 45 20.53 0.78 -4.43
CA ALA A 45 20.04 2.11 -4.80
C ALA A 45 18.65 2.08 -5.47
N ASN A 46 18.39 1.06 -6.30
CA ASN A 46 17.09 0.88 -6.95
C ASN A 46 15.99 0.48 -5.96
N GLU A 47 16.31 -0.34 -4.96
CA GLU A 47 15.36 -0.72 -3.91
C GLU A 47 15.04 0.47 -3.00
N ILE A 48 16.06 1.26 -2.65
CA ILE A 48 15.90 2.48 -1.86
C ILE A 48 15.02 3.49 -2.61
N ALA A 49 15.26 3.72 -3.90
CA ALA A 49 14.43 4.59 -4.73
C ALA A 49 12.98 4.07 -4.81
N CYS A 50 12.79 2.76 -4.99
CA CYS A 50 11.47 2.16 -5.06
C CYS A 50 10.72 2.24 -3.72
N ILE A 51 11.34 1.92 -2.58
CA ILE A 51 10.64 1.97 -1.27
C ILE A 51 10.31 3.41 -0.87
N ASN A 52 11.19 4.37 -1.18
CA ASN A 52 10.90 5.79 -0.97
C ASN A 52 9.71 6.26 -1.83
N ALA A 53 9.60 5.79 -3.07
CA ALA A 53 8.45 6.05 -3.93
C ALA A 53 7.16 5.44 -3.36
N ILE A 54 7.21 4.20 -2.84
CA ILE A 54 6.06 3.57 -2.15
C ILE A 54 5.61 4.43 -0.97
N ILE A 55 6.52 4.78 -0.06
CA ILE A 55 6.21 5.59 1.12
C ILE A 55 5.58 6.93 0.71
N THR A 56 6.16 7.60 -0.29
CA THR A 56 5.66 8.88 -0.79
C THR A 56 4.27 8.75 -1.41
N LEU A 57 4.03 7.69 -2.19
CA LEU A 57 2.75 7.43 -2.81
C LEU A 57 1.66 7.19 -1.76
N PHE A 58 1.94 6.37 -0.75
CA PHE A 58 0.98 6.08 0.33
C PHE A 58 0.68 7.32 1.20
N ARG A 59 1.64 8.21 1.41
CA ARG A 59 1.39 9.48 2.13
C ARG A 59 0.46 10.42 1.38
N LYS A 60 0.52 10.40 0.05
CA LYS A 60 -0.26 11.30 -0.82
C LYS A 60 -1.52 10.63 -1.37
N ILE A 61 -1.84 9.41 -0.95
CA ILE A 61 -2.89 8.60 -1.60
C ILE A 61 -4.27 9.27 -1.56
N GLU A 62 -4.55 10.03 -0.49
CA GLU A 62 -5.78 10.79 -0.29
C GLU A 62 -5.86 12.04 -1.19
N GLU A 63 -4.72 12.50 -1.73
CA GLU A 63 -4.61 13.65 -2.63
C GLU A 63 -4.64 13.25 -4.12
N LEU A 64 -4.71 11.94 -4.43
CA LEU A 64 -4.66 11.46 -5.81
C LEU A 64 -6.04 11.44 -6.47
N ASP A 65 -6.16 12.16 -7.59
CA ASP A 65 -7.37 12.17 -8.41
C ASP A 65 -7.72 10.79 -9.01
N PHE A 66 -6.71 9.95 -9.27
CA PHE A 66 -6.89 8.65 -9.92
C PHE A 66 -6.15 7.51 -9.20
N LEU A 67 -6.87 6.78 -8.36
CA LEU A 67 -6.35 5.56 -7.73
C LEU A 67 -6.85 4.31 -8.46
N ASN A 68 -6.18 3.95 -9.55
CA ASN A 68 -6.40 2.66 -10.22
C ASN A 68 -5.08 1.89 -10.36
N LYS A 69 -5.17 0.55 -10.53
CA LYS A 69 -3.98 -0.34 -10.56
C LYS A 69 -2.94 0.09 -11.60
N ARG A 70 -3.37 0.66 -12.74
CA ARG A 70 -2.45 1.15 -13.78
C ARG A 70 -1.79 2.47 -13.37
N ALA A 71 -2.56 3.41 -12.83
CA ALA A 71 -2.08 4.71 -12.35
C ALA A 71 -1.06 4.55 -11.24
N VAL A 72 -1.28 3.63 -10.29
CA VAL A 72 -0.31 3.30 -9.22
C VAL A 72 1.07 2.97 -9.79
N PHE A 73 1.13 2.15 -10.85
CA PHE A 73 2.40 1.81 -11.47
C PHE A 73 3.08 3.01 -12.15
N VAL A 74 2.29 3.88 -12.79
CA VAL A 74 2.80 5.13 -13.39
C VAL A 74 3.36 6.05 -12.32
N TYR A 75 2.63 6.28 -11.22
CA TYR A 75 3.12 7.09 -10.09
C TYR A 75 4.40 6.52 -9.49
N MET A 76 4.46 5.21 -9.30
CA MET A 76 5.65 4.53 -8.80
C MET A 76 6.87 4.74 -9.72
N ARG A 77 6.67 4.66 -11.04
CA ARG A 77 7.73 4.92 -12.02
C ARG A 77 8.19 6.37 -11.96
N ASP A 78 7.25 7.31 -11.94
CA ASP A 78 7.54 8.74 -12.00
C ASP A 78 8.20 9.22 -10.70
N LEU A 79 7.78 8.71 -9.53
CA LEU A 79 8.36 9.02 -8.23
C LEU A 79 9.74 8.39 -8.02
N SER A 80 9.97 7.17 -8.52
CA SER A 80 11.24 6.46 -8.32
C SER A 80 12.31 6.81 -9.36
N GLY A 81 11.93 7.34 -10.53
CA GLY A 81 12.83 7.58 -11.66
C GLY A 81 13.39 6.31 -12.29
N LEU A 82 12.84 5.13 -11.95
CA LEU A 82 13.34 3.84 -12.42
C LEU A 82 12.71 3.45 -13.76
N THR A 83 13.50 2.76 -14.58
CA THR A 83 12.95 2.11 -15.80
C THR A 83 11.96 1.00 -15.41
N PRO A 84 11.01 0.62 -16.30
CA PRO A 84 10.05 -0.45 -16.00
C PRO A 84 10.69 -1.78 -15.58
N LYS A 85 11.86 -2.10 -16.14
CA LYS A 85 12.63 -3.31 -15.79
C LYS A 85 13.23 -3.20 -14.39
N GLN A 86 13.88 -2.08 -14.07
CA GLN A 86 14.45 -1.84 -12.74
C GLN A 86 13.37 -1.82 -11.67
N LEU A 87 12.24 -1.14 -11.94
CA LEU A 87 11.11 -1.09 -11.02
C LEU A 87 10.53 -2.48 -10.75
N SER A 88 10.36 -3.30 -11.80
CA SER A 88 9.89 -4.69 -11.65
C SER A 88 10.81 -5.54 -10.76
N VAL A 89 12.13 -5.40 -10.92
CA VAL A 89 13.12 -6.11 -10.09
C VAL A 89 13.10 -5.58 -8.65
N ALA A 90 13.11 -4.27 -8.46
CA ALA A 90 13.08 -3.64 -7.13
C ALA A 90 11.81 -4.02 -6.35
N MET A 91 10.63 -3.96 -6.99
CA MET A 91 9.37 -4.39 -6.39
C MET A 91 9.38 -5.88 -6.02
N SER A 92 10.02 -6.73 -6.83
CA SER A 92 10.13 -8.16 -6.55
C SER A 92 10.97 -8.41 -5.29
N ASN A 93 12.05 -7.64 -5.09
CA ASN A 93 12.88 -7.74 -3.90
C ASN A 93 12.21 -7.14 -2.66
N ILE A 94 11.55 -5.99 -2.79
CA ILE A 94 10.71 -5.42 -1.71
C ILE A 94 9.64 -6.42 -1.26
N ARG A 95 9.00 -7.12 -2.20
CA ARG A 95 8.02 -8.18 -1.88
C ARG A 95 8.63 -9.33 -1.09
N LYS A 96 9.90 -9.69 -1.32
CA LYS A 96 10.60 -10.70 -0.52
C LYS A 96 10.81 -10.21 0.91
N HIS A 97 11.33 -9.00 1.09
CA HIS A 97 11.50 -8.39 2.42
C HIS A 97 10.18 -8.33 3.20
N TYR A 98 9.09 -7.95 2.52
CA TYR A 98 7.75 -7.98 3.10
C TYR A 98 7.34 -9.38 3.58
N LYS A 99 7.50 -10.41 2.72
CA LYS A 99 7.16 -11.80 3.08
C LYS A 99 8.00 -12.31 4.25
N ASP A 100 9.28 -11.93 4.31
CA ASP A 100 10.17 -12.34 5.39
C ASP A 100 9.79 -11.68 6.70
N LEU A 101 9.47 -10.37 6.69
CA LEU A 101 8.98 -9.65 7.87
C LEU A 101 7.64 -10.22 8.36
N LYS A 102 6.71 -10.51 7.44
CA LYS A 102 5.40 -11.10 7.78
C LYS A 102 5.53 -12.47 8.45
N LYS A 103 6.56 -13.26 8.12
CA LYS A 103 6.81 -14.56 8.76
C LYS A 103 7.39 -14.43 10.16
N ILE A 104 8.14 -13.35 10.43
CA ILE A 104 8.86 -13.17 11.69
C ILE A 104 7.95 -12.56 12.75
N ASP A 105 7.03 -11.68 12.35
CA ASP A 105 6.25 -10.87 13.27
C ASP A 105 4.75 -11.20 13.14
N GLU A 106 4.22 -11.87 14.16
CA GLU A 106 2.82 -12.30 14.24
C GLU A 106 1.84 -11.12 14.17
N ASN A 107 2.28 -9.91 14.55
CA ASN A 107 1.44 -8.70 14.49
C ASN A 107 1.03 -8.34 13.05
N TYR A 108 1.86 -8.65 12.04
CA TYR A 108 1.50 -8.45 10.62
C TYR A 108 0.60 -9.56 10.06
N GLY A 109 0.38 -10.63 10.82
CA GLY A 109 -0.57 -11.69 10.48
C GLY A 109 -2.01 -11.18 10.50
N SER A 110 -2.37 -10.43 11.54
CA SER A 110 -3.74 -9.92 11.80
C SER A 110 -4.26 -8.96 10.72
N PHE A 111 -3.37 -8.18 10.12
CA PHE A 111 -3.68 -7.11 9.15
C PHE A 111 -4.56 -7.55 7.95
N PHE A 112 -4.53 -8.84 7.57
CA PHE A 112 -5.29 -9.34 6.41
C PHE A 112 -6.53 -10.17 6.77
N PHE A 113 -6.74 -10.54 8.04
CA PHE A 113 -7.89 -11.38 8.42
C PHE A 113 -9.21 -10.60 8.49
N TYR A 114 -9.17 -9.28 8.42
CA TYR A 114 -10.37 -8.41 8.47
C TYR A 114 -11.00 -8.10 7.09
N GLU A 115 -10.39 -8.51 5.98
CA GLU A 115 -10.93 -8.31 4.62
C GLU A 115 -11.70 -9.55 4.09
N ASP A 116 -11.77 -10.64 4.85
CA ASP A 116 -12.39 -11.92 4.46
C ASP A 116 -13.81 -12.15 5.06
N PHE A 117 -14.48 -11.11 5.59
CA PHE A 117 -15.87 -11.18 6.10
C PHE A 117 -16.81 -10.18 5.42
#